data_AF-A0A2R7S2Y2-F1
#
_entry.id   AF-A0A2R7S2Y2-F1
#
_cell.length_a   1.000
_cell.length_b   1.000
_cell.length_c   1.000
_cell.angle_alpha   90.00
_cell.angle_beta   90.00
_cell.angle_gamma   90.00
#
_symmetry.space_group_name_H-M   'P 1'
#
loop_
_entity.id
_entity.type
_entity.pdbx_description
1 polymer ?
#
loop_
_entity_poly.entity_id
_entity_poly.type
_entity_poly.pdbx_seq_one_letter_code
_entity_poly.pdbx_strand_id
1 'polypeptide(L)'
;DLARRTQAPDAEIVANKRAIDGHNQARNDAIERIDEFLLSALGLVDPASIGTALPRSTVAPGTRLNSETAGSMLDRISILGLKIAAMREQTLRQDVDETHRQACAERLQRLLQQRADLGACYDELLADARAGRAYFKVYRQFKMYNDPRLNPALVAEGR
;
A
#
# COMPACT_ATOMS: atom_id res chain seq x y z
N ASP A 1 -3.78 -4.88 -15.75
CA ASP A 1 -4.98 -5.22 -16.54
C ASP A 1 -4.78 -6.45 -17.43
N LEU A 2 -3.58 -6.63 -18.00
CA LEU A 2 -3.25 -7.76 -18.89
C LEU A 2 -3.64 -9.16 -18.37
N ALA A 3 -3.45 -9.43 -17.07
CA ALA A 3 -3.82 -10.71 -16.46
C ALA A 3 -5.34 -11.00 -16.39
N ARG A 4 -6.21 -10.01 -16.66
CA ARG A 4 -7.68 -10.18 -16.64
C ARG A 4 -8.25 -10.51 -18.01
N ARG A 5 -7.43 -10.53 -19.06
CA ARG A 5 -7.83 -10.85 -20.44
C ARG A 5 -8.16 -12.35 -20.53
N THR A 6 -9.38 -12.69 -20.95
CA THR A 6 -9.85 -14.09 -21.06
C THR A 6 -9.35 -14.81 -22.30
N GLN A 7 -8.79 -14.07 -23.26
CA GLN A 7 -8.26 -14.60 -24.53
C GLN A 7 -6.72 -14.57 -24.58
N ALA A 8 -6.06 -14.21 -23.47
CA ALA A 8 -4.60 -14.20 -23.43
C ALA A 8 -4.07 -15.64 -23.29
N PRO A 9 -2.94 -16.00 -23.93
CA PRO A 9 -2.31 -17.30 -23.73
C PRO A 9 -1.88 -17.51 -22.28
N ASP A 10 -1.95 -18.76 -21.80
CA ASP A 10 -1.57 -19.13 -20.42
C ASP A 10 -0.15 -18.66 -20.04
N ALA A 11 0.80 -18.76 -20.97
CA ALA A 11 2.17 -18.28 -20.76
C ALA A 11 2.24 -16.76 -20.47
N GLU A 12 1.38 -15.96 -21.12
CA GLU A 12 1.28 -14.52 -20.86
C GLU A 12 0.68 -14.26 -19.47
N ILE A 13 -0.33 -15.06 -19.06
CA ILE A 13 -0.93 -14.96 -17.73
C ILE A 13 0.10 -15.31 -16.64
N VAL A 14 0.91 -16.35 -16.82
CA VAL A 14 2.00 -16.71 -15.90
C VAL A 14 3.03 -15.60 -15.79
N ALA A 15 3.48 -15.03 -16.92
CA ALA A 15 4.43 -13.93 -16.93
C ALA A 15 3.87 -12.69 -16.21
N ASN A 16 2.60 -12.34 -16.47
CA ASN A 16 1.91 -11.26 -15.80
C ASN A 16 1.81 -11.49 -14.29
N LYS A 17 1.50 -12.72 -13.86
CA LYS A 17 1.43 -13.07 -12.43
C LYS A 17 2.78 -12.86 -11.73
N ARG A 18 3.88 -13.33 -12.34
CA ARG A 18 5.24 -13.12 -11.82
C ARG A 18 5.59 -11.63 -11.70
N ALA A 19 5.24 -10.83 -12.70
CA ALA A 19 5.44 -9.38 -12.66
C ALA A 19 4.61 -8.71 -11.56
N ILE A 20 3.34 -9.09 -11.41
CA ILE A 20 2.46 -8.59 -10.34
C ILE A 20 3.05 -8.91 -8.96
N ASP A 21 3.57 -10.12 -8.75
CA ASP A 21 4.17 -10.50 -7.47
C ASP A 21 5.43 -9.68 -7.17
N GLY A 22 6.28 -9.45 -8.17
CA GLY A 22 7.44 -8.56 -8.05
C GLY A 22 7.06 -7.12 -7.70
N HIS A 23 6.09 -6.54 -8.41
CA HIS A 23 5.63 -5.18 -8.12
C HIS A 23 4.96 -5.06 -6.74
N ASN A 24 4.18 -6.06 -6.33
CA ASN A 24 3.59 -6.10 -5.00
C ASN A 24 4.65 -6.18 -3.90
N GLN A 25 5.75 -6.90 -4.14
CA GLN A 25 6.88 -6.93 -3.21
C GLN A 25 7.55 -5.56 -3.15
N ALA A 26 7.93 -4.98 -4.29
CA ALA A 26 8.58 -3.68 -4.34
C ALA A 26 7.75 -2.56 -3.68
N ARG A 27 6.42 -2.60 -3.85
CA ARG A 27 5.49 -1.69 -3.19
C ARG A 27 5.51 -1.85 -1.68
N ASN A 28 5.44 -3.08 -1.18
CA ASN A 28 5.51 -3.34 0.26
C ASN A 28 6.87 -2.90 0.85
N ASP A 29 7.97 -3.16 0.15
CA ASP A 29 9.30 -2.73 0.57
C ASP A 29 9.42 -1.20 0.60
N ALA A 30 8.71 -0.49 -0.29
CA ALA A 30 8.66 0.97 -0.30
C ALA A 30 7.85 1.51 0.89
N ILE A 31 6.72 0.87 1.24
CA ILE A 31 5.94 1.19 2.44
C ILE A 31 6.82 1.10 3.69
N GLU A 32 7.51 -0.04 3.86
CA GLU A 32 8.39 -0.27 5.01
C GLU A 32 9.52 0.78 5.08
N ARG A 33 10.14 1.10 3.93
CA ARG A 33 11.18 2.14 3.86
C ARG A 33 10.69 3.53 4.23
N ILE A 34 9.47 3.90 3.79
CA ILE A 34 8.83 5.16 4.16
C ILE A 34 8.60 5.20 5.66
N ASP A 35 8.07 4.12 6.24
CA ASP A 35 7.80 4.04 7.67
C ASP A 35 9.08 4.13 8.51
N GLU A 36 10.14 3.41 8.12
CA GLU A 36 11.44 3.49 8.80
C GLU A 36 12.02 4.90 8.74
N PHE A 37 11.94 5.55 7.57
CA PHE A 37 12.38 6.93 7.41
C PHE A 37 11.59 7.88 8.32
N LEU A 38 10.26 7.79 8.34
CA LEU A 38 9.40 8.66 9.15
C LEU A 38 9.61 8.43 10.65
N LEU A 39 9.68 7.18 11.10
CA LEU A 39 9.93 6.87 12.51
C LEU A 39 11.30 7.38 12.96
N SER A 40 12.32 7.23 12.13
CA SER A 40 13.66 7.77 12.38
C SER A 40 13.64 9.30 12.45
N ALA A 41 13.03 9.96 11.47
CA ALA A 41 12.93 11.42 11.41
C ALA A 41 12.12 12.02 12.58
N LEU A 42 11.15 11.28 13.13
CA LEU A 42 10.36 11.68 14.28
C LEU A 42 10.99 11.27 15.62
N GLY A 43 12.10 10.52 15.62
CA GLY A 43 12.75 10.03 16.84
C GLY A 43 11.94 8.99 17.62
N LEU A 44 11.04 8.26 16.95
CA LEU A 44 10.09 7.31 17.56
C LEU A 44 10.59 5.85 17.58
N VAL A 45 11.80 5.64 17.04
CA VAL A 45 12.48 4.35 16.94
C VAL A 45 13.94 4.48 17.36
N ASP A 46 14.49 3.45 17.99
CA ASP A 46 15.92 3.37 18.26
C ASP A 46 16.69 3.23 16.94
N PRO A 47 17.60 4.16 16.59
CA PRO A 47 18.40 4.08 15.37
C PRO A 47 19.16 2.77 15.21
N ALA A 48 19.63 2.16 16.31
CA ALA A 48 20.36 0.89 16.27
C ALA A 48 19.46 -0.32 15.93
N SER A 49 18.14 -0.15 15.98
CA SER A 49 17.16 -1.20 15.69
C SER A 49 16.48 -1.06 14.32
N ILE A 50 16.75 0.02 13.59
CA ILE A 50 16.30 0.19 12.20
C ILE A 50 16.88 -0.95 11.35
N GLY A 51 16.11 -1.47 10.38
CA GLY A 51 16.56 -2.59 9.55
C GLY A 51 16.34 -3.97 10.20
N THR A 52 16.11 -4.04 11.51
CA THR A 52 15.86 -5.33 12.19
C THR A 52 14.46 -5.86 11.90
N ALA A 53 14.22 -7.14 12.22
CA ALA A 53 12.90 -7.76 12.09
C ALA A 53 11.83 -7.08 12.97
N LEU A 54 12.24 -6.47 14.08
CA LEU A 54 11.35 -5.80 15.02
C LEU A 54 12.00 -4.53 15.57
N PRO A 55 11.88 -3.38 14.88
CA PRO A 55 12.43 -2.12 15.35
C PRO A 55 11.87 -1.72 16.72
N ARG A 56 12.74 -1.25 17.61
CA ARG A 56 12.38 -0.90 19.00
C ARG A 56 11.86 0.53 19.06
N SER A 57 10.62 0.69 19.48
CA SER A 57 10.03 2.01 19.69
C SER A 57 10.59 2.68 20.95
N THR A 58 10.75 4.01 20.89
CA THR A 58 11.26 4.86 21.97
C THR A 58 10.16 5.67 22.65
N VAL A 59 8.89 5.48 22.27
CA VAL A 59 7.76 6.25 22.79
C VAL A 59 7.44 5.93 24.25
N ALA A 60 6.82 6.88 24.94
CA ALA A 60 6.42 6.70 26.33
C ALA A 60 5.38 5.58 26.48
N PRO A 61 5.40 4.81 27.58
CA PRO A 61 4.34 3.85 27.88
C PRO A 61 2.96 4.52 27.87
N GLY A 62 1.96 3.85 27.30
CA GLY A 62 0.60 4.38 27.19
C GLY A 62 0.37 5.32 26.00
N THR A 63 1.40 5.65 25.20
CA THR A 63 1.20 6.37 23.92
C THR A 63 0.29 5.56 23.00
N ARG A 64 -0.70 6.21 22.38
CA ARG A 64 -1.69 5.54 21.52
C ARG A 64 -1.00 4.91 20.30
N LEU A 65 -1.14 3.60 20.14
CA LEU A 65 -0.72 2.92 18.91
C LEU A 65 -1.79 3.11 17.83
N ASN A 66 -1.38 3.56 16.66
CA ASN A 66 -2.22 3.60 15.47
C ASN A 66 -2.19 2.26 14.73
N SER A 67 -3.33 1.81 14.21
CA SER A 67 -3.45 0.53 13.50
C SER A 67 -2.78 0.56 12.13
N GLU A 68 -2.86 1.68 11.42
CA GLU A 68 -2.20 1.90 10.14
C GLU A 68 -0.89 2.66 10.31
N THR A 69 0.07 2.38 9.45
CA THR A 69 1.33 3.12 9.38
C THR A 69 1.21 4.27 8.40
N ALA A 70 2.06 5.28 8.54
CA ALA A 70 2.07 6.42 7.63
C ALA A 70 2.37 5.99 6.17
N GLY A 71 3.27 5.02 5.98
CA GLY A 71 3.58 4.40 4.70
C GLY A 71 2.39 3.65 4.11
N SER A 72 1.62 2.89 4.91
CA SER A 72 0.43 2.19 4.40
C SER A 72 -0.67 3.16 3.97
N MET A 73 -0.82 4.29 4.68
CA MET A 73 -1.73 5.36 4.28
C MET A 73 -1.29 6.00 2.97
N LEU A 74 0.01 6.28 2.77
CA LEU A 74 0.55 6.80 1.51
C LEU A 74 0.37 5.84 0.33
N ASP A 75 0.55 4.53 0.55
CA ASP A 75 0.26 3.52 -0.48
C ASP A 75 -1.20 3.59 -0.92
N ARG A 76 -2.13 3.62 0.03
CA ARG A 76 -3.56 3.74 -0.25
C ARG A 76 -3.91 5.05 -0.96
N ILE A 77 -3.32 6.18 -0.56
CA ILE A 77 -3.47 7.47 -1.24
C ILE A 77 -2.99 7.35 -2.70
N SER A 78 -1.87 6.68 -2.93
CA SER A 78 -1.29 6.47 -4.26
C SER A 78 -2.19 5.59 -5.14
N ILE A 79 -2.73 4.50 -4.59
CA ILE A 79 -3.70 3.63 -5.27
C ILE A 79 -4.98 4.40 -5.60
N LEU A 80 -5.48 5.23 -4.69
CA LEU A 80 -6.63 6.11 -4.95
C LEU A 80 -6.31 7.09 -6.10
N GLY A 81 -5.09 7.62 -6.18
CA GLY A 81 -4.63 8.44 -7.30
C GLY A 81 -4.78 7.73 -8.65
N LEU A 82 -4.33 6.48 -8.76
CA LEU A 82 -4.48 5.68 -9.97
C LEU A 82 -5.95 5.41 -10.32
N LYS A 83 -6.77 5.09 -9.31
CA LYS A 83 -8.22 4.88 -9.49
C LYS A 83 -8.92 6.16 -9.96
N ILE A 84 -8.55 7.31 -9.42
CA ILE A 84 -9.10 8.63 -9.80
C ILE A 84 -8.75 8.94 -11.24
N ALA A 85 -7.50 8.70 -11.67
CA ALA A 85 -7.08 8.93 -13.05
C ALA A 85 -7.88 8.06 -14.03
N ALA A 86 -7.94 6.74 -13.79
CA ALA A 86 -8.70 5.81 -14.62
C ALA A 86 -10.22 6.13 -14.62
N MET A 87 -10.78 6.51 -13.47
CA MET A 87 -12.21 6.86 -13.39
C MET A 87 -12.52 8.16 -14.14
N ARG A 88 -11.61 9.15 -14.11
CA ARG A 88 -11.75 10.38 -14.93
C ARG A 88 -11.84 10.06 -16.41
N GLU A 89 -11.00 9.15 -16.91
CA GLU A 89 -11.08 8.72 -18.31
C GLU A 89 -12.46 8.14 -18.65
N GLN A 90 -13.05 7.33 -17.75
CA GLN A 90 -14.41 6.79 -17.96
C GLN A 90 -15.48 7.89 -18.02
N THR A 91 -15.34 8.99 -17.27
CA THR A 91 -16.30 10.10 -17.34
C THR A 91 -16.24 10.88 -18.65
N LEU A 92 -15.14 10.76 -19.41
CA LEU A 92 -14.91 11.49 -20.66
C LEU A 92 -15.25 10.68 -21.91
N ARG A 93 -15.64 9.41 -21.74
CA ARG A 93 -15.97 8.51 -22.85
C ARG A 93 -17.18 8.99 -23.65
N GLN A 94 -17.02 8.96 -24.97
CA GLN A 94 -18.06 9.35 -25.94
C GLN A 94 -18.77 8.14 -26.55
N ASP A 95 -18.25 6.93 -26.34
CA ASP A 95 -18.77 5.66 -26.86
C ASP A 95 -19.77 4.97 -25.91
N VAL A 96 -20.29 5.71 -24.92
CA VAL A 96 -21.21 5.23 -23.88
C VAL A 96 -22.36 6.20 -23.69
N ASP A 97 -23.46 5.72 -23.12
CA ASP A 97 -24.61 6.55 -22.79
C ASP A 97 -24.36 7.50 -21.59
N GLU A 98 -25.29 8.44 -21.41
CA GLU A 98 -25.19 9.43 -20.33
C GLU A 98 -25.33 8.79 -18.95
N THR A 99 -26.17 7.76 -18.82
CA THR A 99 -26.36 7.01 -17.57
C THR A 99 -25.04 6.42 -17.07
N HIS A 100 -24.23 5.84 -17.98
CA HIS A 100 -22.91 5.33 -17.67
C HIS A 100 -21.95 6.44 -17.21
N ARG A 101 -21.89 7.55 -17.96
CA ARG A 101 -21.04 8.70 -17.60
C ARG A 101 -21.38 9.24 -16.22
N GLN A 102 -22.67 9.44 -15.94
CA GLN A 102 -23.15 9.93 -14.65
C GLN A 102 -22.77 8.97 -13.50
N ALA A 103 -22.96 7.66 -13.69
CA ALA A 103 -22.58 6.68 -12.69
C ALA A 103 -21.05 6.63 -12.46
N CYS A 104 -20.23 6.89 -13.49
CA CYS A 104 -18.79 7.04 -13.34
C CYS A 104 -18.41 8.35 -12.62
N ALA A 105 -19.12 9.45 -12.88
CA ALA A 105 -18.91 10.72 -12.20
C ALA A 105 -19.18 10.61 -10.69
N GLU A 106 -20.24 9.92 -10.28
CA GLU A 106 -20.54 9.64 -8.87
C GLU A 106 -19.47 8.77 -8.20
N ARG A 107 -18.92 7.78 -8.92
CA ARG A 107 -17.79 6.98 -8.44
C ARG A 107 -16.54 7.84 -8.29
N LEU A 108 -16.27 8.73 -9.24
CA LEU A 108 -15.14 9.66 -9.17
C LEU A 108 -15.24 10.57 -7.95
N GLN A 109 -16.41 11.14 -7.66
CA GLN A 109 -16.60 11.97 -6.47
C GLN A 109 -16.32 11.21 -5.17
N ARG A 110 -16.80 9.96 -5.06
CA ARG A 110 -16.48 9.10 -3.91
C ARG A 110 -14.98 8.83 -3.77
N LEU A 111 -14.28 8.56 -4.87
CA LEU A 111 -12.83 8.34 -4.83
C LEU A 111 -12.07 9.60 -4.41
N LEU A 112 -12.50 10.78 -4.87
CA LEU A 112 -11.92 12.06 -4.47
C LEU A 112 -12.12 12.33 -2.97
N GLN A 113 -13.33 12.11 -2.45
CA GLN A 113 -13.64 12.23 -1.02
C GLN A 113 -12.77 11.26 -0.20
N GLN A 114 -12.73 9.98 -0.57
CA GLN A 114 -11.90 8.99 0.12
C GLN A 114 -10.42 9.38 0.19
N ARG A 115 -9.88 9.97 -0.89
CA ARG A 115 -8.48 10.43 -0.91
C ARG A 115 -8.27 11.66 -0.01
N ALA A 116 -9.24 12.57 0.03
CA ALA A 116 -9.20 13.74 0.90
C ALA A 116 -9.26 13.33 2.38
N ASP A 117 -10.21 12.47 2.74
CA ASP A 117 -10.38 11.96 4.12
C ASP A 117 -9.11 11.23 4.59
N LEU A 118 -8.56 10.35 3.74
CA LEU A 118 -7.34 9.62 4.06
C LEU A 118 -6.12 10.55 4.20
N GLY A 119 -6.06 11.61 3.39
CA GLY A 119 -5.05 12.66 3.52
C GLY A 119 -5.14 13.39 4.85
N ALA A 120 -6.35 13.77 5.27
CA ALA A 120 -6.57 14.40 6.57
C ALA A 120 -6.17 13.48 7.74
N CYS A 121 -6.52 12.19 7.68
CA CYS A 121 -6.08 11.23 8.68
C CYS A 121 -4.55 11.05 8.70
N TYR A 122 -3.89 11.11 7.55
CA TYR A 122 -2.43 11.01 7.44
C TYR A 122 -1.76 12.20 8.13
N ASP A 123 -2.24 13.42 7.85
CA ASP A 123 -1.76 14.65 8.47
C ASP A 123 -1.97 14.62 9.99
N GLU A 124 -3.14 14.17 10.45
CA GLU A 124 -3.44 14.02 11.89
C GLU A 124 -2.50 13.02 12.56
N LEU A 125 -2.26 11.85 11.95
CA LEU A 125 -1.33 10.85 12.48
C LEU A 125 0.08 11.43 12.63
N LEU A 126 0.58 12.14 11.63
CA LEU A 126 1.91 12.74 11.70
C LEU A 126 2.01 13.86 12.75
N ALA A 127 0.96 14.68 12.87
CA ALA A 127 0.89 15.72 13.88
C ALA A 127 0.86 15.14 15.30
N ASP A 128 0.05 14.11 15.54
CA ASP A 128 -0.02 13.39 16.80
C ASP A 128 1.29 12.67 17.12
N ALA A 129 1.93 12.06 16.12
CA ALA A 129 3.22 11.40 16.28
C ALA A 129 4.32 12.37 16.68
N ARG A 130 4.37 13.54 16.02
CA ARG A 130 5.29 14.63 16.39
C ARG A 130 5.04 15.15 17.81
N ALA A 131 3.79 15.17 18.25
CA ALA A 131 3.41 15.62 19.59
C ALA A 131 3.51 14.53 20.67
N GLY A 132 3.96 13.31 20.32
CA GLY A 132 4.04 12.19 21.26
C GLY A 132 2.70 11.65 21.74
N ARG A 133 1.60 11.95 21.03
CA ARG A 133 0.24 11.49 21.36
C ARG A 133 -0.11 10.15 20.72
N ALA A 134 0.46 9.88 19.55
CA ALA A 134 0.29 8.62 18.85
C ALA A 134 1.62 8.13 18.27
N TYR A 135 1.66 6.88 17.83
CA TYR A 135 2.78 6.35 17.05
C TYR A 135 2.31 5.16 16.22
N PHE A 136 3.16 4.70 15.31
CA PHE A 136 2.96 3.49 14.52
C PHE A 136 4.22 2.62 14.58
N LYS A 137 4.11 1.36 14.16
CA LYS A 137 5.21 0.38 14.16
C LYS A 137 5.39 -0.22 12.79
N VAL A 138 6.65 -0.48 12.44
CA VAL A 138 6.98 -1.32 11.29
C VAL A 138 6.86 -2.78 11.69
N TYR A 139 6.00 -3.50 10.98
CA TYR A 139 5.95 -4.96 11.02
C TYR A 139 6.41 -5.46 9.66
N ARG A 140 7.67 -5.93 9.59
CA ARG A 140 8.23 -6.42 8.32
C ARG A 140 7.41 -7.60 7.83
N GLN A 141 6.95 -7.53 6.58
CA GLN A 141 6.04 -8.53 6.06
C GLN A 141 6.77 -9.85 5.82
N PHE A 142 6.29 -10.91 6.48
CA PHE A 142 6.71 -12.28 6.20
C PHE A 142 5.81 -12.85 5.09
N LYS A 143 6.24 -12.73 3.84
CA LYS A 143 5.59 -13.49 2.75
C LYS A 143 6.22 -14.86 2.62
N MET A 144 5.74 -15.79 3.44
CA MET A 144 6.17 -17.20 3.42
C MET A 144 6.21 -17.79 1.99
N TYR A 145 5.24 -17.43 1.14
CA TYR A 145 5.14 -17.96 -0.23
C TYR A 145 6.15 -17.35 -1.22
N ASN A 146 6.72 -16.18 -0.92
CA ASN A 146 7.73 -15.53 -1.75
C ASN A 146 9.15 -16.00 -1.42
N ASP A 147 9.36 -16.59 -0.24
CA ASP A 147 10.59 -17.29 0.06
C ASP A 147 10.51 -18.70 -0.55
N PRO A 148 11.32 -19.03 -1.58
CA PRO A 148 11.30 -20.34 -2.21
C PRO A 148 11.57 -21.49 -1.25
N ARG A 149 12.22 -21.21 -0.10
CA ARG A 149 12.51 -22.20 0.94
C ARG A 149 11.32 -22.50 1.83
N LEU A 150 10.33 -21.60 1.88
CA LEU A 150 9.14 -21.72 2.71
C LEU A 150 7.87 -22.02 1.91
N ASN A 151 7.94 -21.96 0.57
CA ASN A 151 6.84 -22.31 -0.31
C ASN A 151 6.85 -23.82 -0.63
N PRO A 152 5.84 -24.61 -0.19
CA PRO A 152 5.86 -26.06 -0.37
C PRO A 152 5.93 -26.51 -1.82
N ALA A 153 5.32 -25.77 -2.75
CA ALA A 153 5.36 -26.09 -4.18
C ALA A 153 6.77 -25.86 -4.76
N LEU A 154 7.39 -24.72 -4.44
CA LEU A 154 8.74 -24.41 -4.92
C LEU A 154 9.81 -25.32 -4.28
N VAL A 155 9.61 -25.70 -3.01
CA VAL A 155 10.45 -26.70 -2.34
C VAL A 155 10.32 -28.07 -3.01
N ALA A 156 9.12 -28.45 -3.44
CA ALA A 156 8.89 -29.71 -4.15
C ALA A 156 9.49 -29.70 -5.57
N GLU A 157 9.51 -28.56 -6.26
CA GLU A 157 10.13 -28.39 -7.58
C GLU A 157 11.67 -28.38 -7.56
N GLY A 158 12.28 -28.00 -6.43
CA GLY A 158 13.74 -27.95 -6.25
C GLY A 158 14.39 -29.25 -5.78
N ARG A 159 13.62 -30.33 -5.63
CA ARG A 159 14.08 -31.69 -5.28
C ARG A 159 14.09 -32.57 -6.51
#